data_AF-A0A519GLI4-F1
#
_entry.id   AF-A0A519GLI4-F1
#
_cell.length_a   1.000
_cell.length_b   1.000
_cell.length_c   1.000
_cell.angle_alpha   90.00
_cell.angle_beta   90.00
_cell.angle_gamma   90.00
#
_symmetry.space_group_name_H-M   'P 1'
#
loop_
_entity.id
_entity.type
_entity.pdbx_description
1 polymer ?
#
loop_
_entity_poly.entity_id
_entity_poly.type
_entity_poly.pdbx_seq_one_letter_code
_entity_poly.pdbx_strand_id
1 'polypeptide(L)'
;PQAGERLPGVRPSGVVASTEWGSYPIIQFRDVPVIEVLQMPRPGEAPLGAGESASVPGTAAIANAIFDATGVRFREPPFTPEKVLAALNPLAPTSLPLPVGEGWGEGRQRSNGKAVVPSSQPSPKGRRSKPAMLGALAVGAIGVIAGLLGWRASIAPVAFSAPVYSEATIERGRTLAALGDCVVCHTAPGGTPNAGGRAMDTPFGTLYTTNLTPDTATGLGAWSFTAFQRAMREGISRDGHHLYPAFPYTAFAKSSDDDLQAIYAYLRSLPAVHAETPKSELRFPYSVRPLMAGWNALFHDPAPYQPVATQSAEWNRGAYLVNGLGHCGACHTPRNAMGAEQGGSAFLAGAIADGWEAPALTALSKAAVPWDADALYRYLRDGHSPRHGFAGGPMAEVVRELQQVPDEDIRAMSTYLASFNPQPKDAPELARQAVASAAATRGQLLGPAQALSNMRCASCHHDGNGPTLLGVNTPL
;
A
#
# COMPACT_ATOMS: atom_id res chain seq x y z
N PRO A 1 57.68 9.33 32.81
CA PRO A 1 57.93 9.05 31.38
C PRO A 1 58.25 7.56 31.17
N GLN A 2 57.21 6.74 31.04
CA GLN A 2 57.33 5.37 30.56
C GLN A 2 56.53 5.28 29.27
N ALA A 3 57.21 4.78 28.23
CA ALA A 3 56.70 4.69 26.88
C ALA A 3 55.50 3.73 26.86
N GLY A 4 54.32 4.27 26.55
CA GLY A 4 53.15 3.46 26.23
C GLY A 4 53.40 2.65 24.98
N GLU A 5 53.10 1.35 25.04
CA GLU A 5 53.11 0.44 23.90
C GLU A 5 52.36 1.06 22.73
N ARG A 6 53.05 1.26 21.60
CA ARG A 6 52.40 1.62 20.35
C ARG A 6 51.69 0.36 19.84
N LEU A 7 50.37 0.41 19.80
CA LEU A 7 49.57 -0.57 19.08
C LEU A 7 50.10 -0.66 17.63
N PRO A 8 50.42 -1.86 17.11
CA PRO A 8 50.87 -2.03 15.74
C PRO A 8 49.84 -1.43 14.77
N GLY A 9 50.24 -0.46 13.94
CA GLY A 9 49.39 0.16 12.93
C GLY A 9 48.91 1.60 13.22
N VAL A 10 49.21 2.17 14.39
CA VAL A 10 48.82 3.56 14.70
C VAL A 10 49.81 4.55 14.09
N ARG A 11 49.37 5.29 13.07
CA ARG A 11 50.14 6.37 12.44
C ARG A 11 50.30 7.58 13.39
N PRO A 12 51.34 8.41 13.22
CA PRO A 12 51.49 9.66 13.98
C PRO A 12 50.24 10.55 13.85
N SER A 13 49.87 11.24 14.94
CA SER A 13 48.72 12.16 14.93
C SER A 13 48.88 13.24 13.87
N GLY A 14 47.82 13.52 13.11
CA GLY A 14 47.80 14.57 12.09
C GLY A 14 48.27 14.15 10.69
N VAL A 15 48.56 12.86 10.48
CA VAL A 15 48.86 12.32 9.14
C VAL A 15 47.61 11.70 8.53
N VAL A 16 47.32 12.00 7.26
CA VAL A 16 46.21 11.41 6.51
C VAL A 16 46.39 9.88 6.46
N ALA A 17 45.46 9.15 7.07
CA ALA A 17 45.55 7.69 7.24
C ALA A 17 45.17 6.90 5.98
N SER A 18 44.33 7.48 5.12
CA SER A 18 43.96 6.91 3.82
C SER A 18 43.59 8.04 2.86
N THR A 19 44.02 7.91 1.61
CA THR A 19 43.73 8.85 0.52
C THR A 19 42.69 8.30 -0.46
N GLU A 20 42.15 7.11 -0.21
CA GLU A 20 41.16 6.45 -1.07
C GLU A 20 40.14 5.67 -0.23
N TRP A 21 38.86 5.71 -0.61
CA TRP A 21 37.76 5.17 0.21
C TRP A 21 37.90 3.66 0.51
N GLY A 22 38.50 2.90 -0.41
CA GLY A 22 38.67 1.45 -0.26
C GLY A 22 39.70 1.03 0.80
N SER A 23 40.61 1.92 1.20
CA SER A 23 41.61 1.64 2.25
C SER A 23 41.28 2.30 3.60
N TYR A 24 40.09 2.89 3.72
CA TYR A 24 39.60 3.46 4.98
C TYR A 24 39.13 2.32 5.90
N PRO A 25 39.76 2.10 7.07
CA PRO A 25 39.34 1.05 7.98
C PRO A 25 38.01 1.45 8.64
N ILE A 26 36.93 0.76 8.26
CA ILE A 26 35.64 0.87 8.96
C ILE A 26 35.79 0.09 10.28
N ILE A 27 35.68 0.81 11.40
CA ILE A 27 35.72 0.23 12.75
C ILE A 27 34.59 -0.79 12.86
N GLN A 28 34.90 -2.04 13.22
CA GLN A 28 33.87 -3.04 13.49
C GLN A 28 33.37 -2.89 14.93
N PHE A 29 32.15 -3.35 15.22
CA PHE A 29 31.57 -3.30 16.58
C PHE A 29 32.45 -3.91 17.67
N ARG A 30 33.33 -4.84 17.30
CA ARG A 30 34.30 -5.52 18.16
C ARG A 30 35.56 -4.68 18.48
N ASP A 31 35.80 -3.64 17.69
CA ASP A 31 36.92 -2.70 17.85
C ASP A 31 36.48 -1.43 18.62
N VAL A 32 35.19 -1.31 18.93
CA VAL A 32 34.64 -0.24 19.75
C VAL A 32 35.05 -0.50 21.20
N PRO A 33 35.70 0.46 21.90
CA PRO A 33 36.03 0.29 23.30
C PRO A 33 34.75 0.09 24.13
N VAL A 34 34.87 -0.58 25.27
CA VAL A 34 33.74 -0.80 26.18
C VAL A 34 33.09 0.54 26.53
N ILE A 35 31.83 0.71 26.10
CA ILE A 35 31.05 1.91 26.39
C ILE A 35 30.36 1.70 27.73
N GLU A 36 30.81 2.41 28.77
CA GLU A 36 30.08 2.52 30.02
C GLU A 36 28.99 3.59 29.89
N VAL A 37 27.73 3.16 29.95
CA VAL A 37 26.58 4.08 29.91
C VAL A 37 26.26 4.53 31.33
N LEU A 38 26.57 5.77 31.65
CA LEU A 38 26.21 6.41 32.91
C LEU A 38 24.91 7.22 32.74
N GLN A 39 23.85 6.81 33.43
CA GLN A 39 22.64 7.64 33.56
C GLN A 39 22.86 8.68 34.66
N MET A 40 22.99 9.94 34.26
CA MET A 40 23.05 11.06 35.20
C MET A 40 21.67 11.70 35.34
N PRO A 41 21.09 11.78 36.56
CA PRO A 41 19.85 12.52 36.76
C PRO A 41 20.12 14.02 36.59
N ARG A 42 19.43 14.66 35.64
CA ARG A 42 19.46 16.13 35.41
C ARG A 42 18.09 16.77 35.64
N PRO A 43 17.61 16.82 36.90
CA PRO A 43 16.23 17.22 37.22
C PRO A 43 15.91 18.71 36.99
N GLY A 44 16.83 19.52 36.47
CA GLY A 44 16.65 20.94 36.17
C GLY A 44 16.81 21.32 34.70
N GLU A 45 17.09 20.36 33.81
CA GLU A 45 17.26 20.59 32.38
C GLU A 45 16.08 20.00 31.60
N ALA A 46 15.62 20.70 30.56
CA ALA A 46 14.59 20.17 29.66
C ALA A 46 15.14 18.93 28.92
N PRO A 47 14.31 17.92 28.63
CA PRO A 47 14.75 16.73 27.89
C PRO A 47 15.27 17.13 26.52
N LEU A 48 16.57 16.94 26.30
CA LEU A 48 17.16 16.92 24.98
C LEU A 48 17.04 15.47 24.50
N GLY A 49 16.21 15.22 23.49
CA GLY A 49 15.87 13.88 23.03
C GLY A 49 17.09 12.97 22.82
N ALA A 50 16.89 11.66 23.01
CA ALA A 50 17.90 10.66 22.71
C ALA A 50 17.93 10.40 21.19
N GLY A 51 18.94 10.91 20.52
CA GLY A 51 19.20 10.71 19.09
C GLY A 51 20.21 11.73 18.58
N GLU A 52 21.16 11.30 17.75
CA GLU A 52 22.04 12.21 17.03
C GLU A 52 21.21 13.26 16.29
N SER A 53 21.59 14.54 16.40
CA SER A 53 20.99 15.57 15.57
C SER A 53 21.29 15.24 14.10
N ALA A 54 20.23 14.98 13.34
CA ALA A 54 20.30 14.76 11.91
C ALA A 54 20.98 15.94 11.20
N SER A 55 21.89 15.63 10.28
CA SER A 55 22.04 16.37 9.02
C SER A 55 22.41 17.85 9.11
N VAL A 56 23.63 18.19 9.52
CA VAL A 56 24.16 19.57 9.36
C VAL A 56 25.15 19.74 8.18
N PRO A 57 25.96 18.74 7.74
CA PRO A 57 26.94 19.02 6.69
C PRO A 57 26.40 18.84 5.26
N GLY A 58 25.26 18.19 5.03
CA GLY A 58 24.76 17.86 3.68
C GLY A 58 24.56 19.08 2.79
N THR A 59 23.80 20.08 3.27
CA THR A 59 23.55 21.33 2.54
C THR A 59 24.84 22.11 2.29
N ALA A 60 25.74 22.15 3.27
CA ALA A 60 27.03 22.83 3.15
C ALA A 60 27.97 22.10 2.15
N ALA A 61 27.96 20.76 2.15
CA ALA A 61 28.73 19.94 1.22
C ALA A 61 28.23 20.11 -0.22
N ILE A 62 26.92 20.09 -0.44
CA ILE A 62 26.31 20.35 -1.75
C ILE A 62 26.62 21.78 -2.23
N ALA A 63 26.50 22.77 -1.35
CA ALA A 63 26.85 24.16 -1.68
C ALA A 63 28.32 24.32 -2.07
N ASN A 64 29.24 23.61 -1.39
CA ASN A 64 30.66 23.61 -1.72
C ASN A 64 30.95 22.87 -3.02
N ALA A 65 30.27 21.74 -3.29
CA ALA A 65 30.42 21.00 -4.55
C ALA A 65 29.93 21.81 -5.76
N ILE A 66 28.81 22.53 -5.64
CA ILE A 66 28.32 23.43 -6.70
C ILE A 66 29.31 24.58 -6.91
N PHE A 67 29.86 25.15 -5.83
CA PHE A 67 30.87 26.21 -5.94
C PHE A 67 32.15 25.73 -6.64
N ASP A 68 32.63 24.53 -6.30
CA ASP A 68 33.81 23.94 -6.94
C ASP A 68 33.58 23.66 -8.43
N ALA A 69 32.40 23.13 -8.79
CA ALA A 69 32.07 22.80 -10.17
C ALA A 69 31.76 24.01 -11.06
N THR A 70 31.26 25.11 -10.49
CA THR A 70 30.69 26.22 -11.27
C THR A 70 31.34 27.59 -11.01
N GLY A 71 32.12 27.73 -9.94
CA GLY A 71 32.65 29.02 -9.47
C GLY A 71 31.61 29.93 -8.79
N VAL A 72 30.32 29.56 -8.79
CA VAL A 72 29.23 30.37 -8.21
C VAL A 72 28.88 29.89 -6.80
N ARG A 73 28.94 30.78 -5.81
CA ARG A 73 28.70 30.44 -4.40
C ARG A 73 27.22 30.59 -4.04
N PHE A 74 26.56 29.49 -3.72
CA PHE A 74 25.22 29.47 -3.15
C PHE A 74 25.28 29.31 -1.63
N ARG A 75 24.47 30.06 -0.89
CA ARG A 75 24.46 30.04 0.59
C ARG A 75 23.13 29.61 1.21
N GLU A 76 22.07 29.53 0.40
CA GLU A 76 20.73 29.24 0.86
C GLU A 76 20.07 28.17 -0.03
N PRO A 77 19.58 27.06 0.53
CA PRO A 77 18.76 26.10 -0.20
C PRO A 77 17.36 26.67 -0.48
N PRO A 78 16.60 26.08 -1.43
CA PRO A 78 16.96 24.92 -2.25
C PRO A 78 17.85 25.29 -3.45
N PHE A 79 18.78 24.39 -3.82
CA PHE A 79 19.66 24.52 -4.99
C PHE A 79 19.02 23.89 -6.24
N THR A 80 17.88 24.42 -6.71
CA THR A 80 17.16 23.85 -7.85
C THR A 80 17.88 24.13 -9.18
N PRO A 81 17.69 23.30 -10.22
CA PRO A 81 18.31 23.51 -11.54
C PRO A 81 18.05 24.91 -12.12
N GLU A 82 16.87 25.47 -11.89
CA GLU A 82 16.48 26.80 -12.40
C GLU A 82 17.27 27.91 -11.70
N LYS A 83 17.46 27.82 -10.37
CA LYS A 83 18.25 28.79 -9.61
C LYS A 83 19.73 28.72 -9.97
N VAL A 84 20.25 27.51 -10.18
CA VAL A 84 21.63 27.30 -10.62
C VAL A 84 21.83 27.84 -12.04
N LEU A 85 20.92 27.52 -12.97
CA LEU A 85 20.97 27.99 -14.36
C LEU A 85 20.85 29.52 -14.47
N ALA A 86 19.95 30.13 -13.70
CA ALA A 86 19.77 31.59 -13.68
C ALA A 86 21.02 32.33 -13.17
N ALA A 87 21.70 31.76 -12.17
CA ALA A 87 22.94 32.35 -11.64
C ALA A 87 24.14 32.16 -12.57
N LEU A 88 24.16 31.10 -13.40
CA LEU A 88 25.21 30.85 -14.38
C LEU A 88 25.06 31.68 -15.67
N ASN A 89 23.83 32.06 -16.02
CA ASN A 89 23.53 32.87 -17.18
C ASN A 89 22.79 34.16 -16.78
N PRO A 90 23.47 35.16 -16.21
CA PRO A 90 22.85 36.46 -15.96
C PRO A 90 22.54 37.11 -17.31
N LEU A 91 21.28 37.06 -17.73
CA LEU A 91 20.82 37.77 -18.93
C LEU A 91 20.99 39.28 -18.73
N ALA A 92 21.75 39.91 -19.63
CA ALA A 92 21.81 41.37 -19.75
C ALA A 92 20.46 41.93 -20.27
N PRO A 93 20.05 43.14 -19.86
CA PRO A 93 18.75 43.69 -20.24
C PRO A 93 18.80 44.41 -21.59
N THR A 94 18.10 43.90 -22.61
CA THR A 94 17.78 44.62 -23.87
C THR A 94 16.52 44.00 -24.48
N SER A 95 15.36 44.68 -24.47
CA SER A 95 14.88 45.68 -25.45
C SER A 95 14.66 45.11 -26.86
N LEU A 96 13.39 44.86 -27.21
CA LEU A 96 12.91 44.45 -28.53
C LEU A 96 13.02 45.59 -29.56
N PRO A 97 13.22 45.24 -30.85
CA PRO A 97 12.57 45.98 -31.93
C PRO A 97 11.87 45.09 -32.99
N LEU A 98 10.78 45.62 -33.54
CA LEU A 98 10.04 45.16 -34.73
C LEU A 98 10.66 45.68 -36.04
N PRO A 99 10.31 45.08 -37.19
CA PRO A 99 9.89 45.88 -38.37
C PRO A 99 8.59 45.33 -39.02
N VAL A 100 7.51 46.11 -39.26
CA VAL A 100 7.18 47.03 -40.41
C VAL A 100 7.14 46.30 -41.78
N GLY A 101 5.97 45.99 -42.36
CA GLY A 101 5.24 46.76 -43.42
C GLY A 101 5.18 45.88 -44.70
N GLU A 102 4.22 45.88 -45.62
CA GLU A 102 3.11 46.77 -46.04
C GLU A 102 2.07 45.97 -46.86
N GLY A 103 0.88 46.55 -47.13
CA GLY A 103 0.08 46.19 -48.32
C GLY A 103 -1.44 46.18 -48.12
N TRP A 104 -2.10 47.28 -48.50
CA TRP A 104 -3.53 47.55 -48.43
C TRP A 104 -4.33 46.90 -49.57
N GLY A 105 -5.59 46.54 -49.28
CA GLY A 105 -6.62 46.24 -50.26
C GLY A 105 -8.02 46.36 -49.63
N GLU A 106 -8.63 47.54 -49.75
CA GLU A 106 -10.01 47.81 -49.35
C GLU A 106 -11.02 47.10 -50.25
N GLY A 107 -12.14 46.64 -49.67
CA GLY A 107 -13.26 46.07 -50.42
C GLY A 107 -14.49 45.85 -49.55
N ARG A 108 -15.25 46.93 -49.33
CA ARG A 108 -16.54 46.97 -48.63
C ARG A 108 -17.60 46.18 -49.41
N GLN A 109 -18.34 45.25 -48.77
CA GLN A 109 -19.76 45.01 -49.10
C GLN A 109 -20.50 44.30 -47.95
N ARG A 110 -21.59 44.94 -47.50
CA ARG A 110 -22.63 44.38 -46.64
C ARG A 110 -23.56 43.50 -47.47
N SER A 111 -23.96 42.34 -46.98
CA SER A 111 -25.36 41.87 -47.10
C SER A 111 -25.68 40.76 -46.10
N ASN A 112 -26.83 40.90 -45.44
CA ASN A 112 -27.55 39.83 -44.75
C ASN A 112 -27.97 38.78 -45.76
N GLY A 113 -27.72 37.49 -45.48
CA GLY A 113 -28.19 36.39 -46.30
C GLY A 113 -28.17 35.08 -45.54
N LYS A 114 -29.36 34.50 -45.35
CA LYS A 114 -29.62 33.21 -44.69
C LYS A 114 -28.73 32.10 -45.26
N ALA A 115 -28.27 31.20 -44.38
CA ALA A 115 -27.51 30.01 -44.74
C ALA A 115 -28.29 29.16 -45.77
N VAL A 116 -27.76 29.08 -46.99
CA VAL A 116 -28.16 28.11 -48.01
C VAL A 116 -27.19 26.95 -47.94
N VAL A 117 -27.70 25.77 -47.60
CA VAL A 117 -26.96 24.50 -47.64
C VAL A 117 -26.79 24.10 -49.11
N PRO A 118 -25.57 23.80 -49.61
CA PRO A 118 -25.42 23.24 -50.95
C PRO A 118 -25.92 21.80 -50.98
N SER A 119 -26.97 21.53 -51.75
CA SER A 119 -27.42 20.19 -52.10
C SER A 119 -26.50 19.58 -53.17
N SER A 120 -25.32 19.11 -52.77
CA SER A 120 -24.52 18.17 -53.58
C SER A 120 -23.37 17.59 -52.75
N GLN A 121 -23.70 16.76 -51.77
CA GLN A 121 -22.77 15.70 -51.35
C GLN A 121 -23.24 14.38 -51.97
N PRO A 122 -22.36 13.65 -52.67
CA PRO A 122 -22.67 12.29 -53.07
C PRO A 122 -22.83 11.45 -51.80
N SER A 123 -24.02 10.88 -51.61
CA SER A 123 -24.27 9.86 -50.59
C SER A 123 -23.27 8.70 -50.79
N PRO A 124 -22.56 8.21 -49.75
CA PRO A 124 -21.62 7.12 -49.92
C PRO A 124 -22.39 5.81 -50.04
N LYS A 125 -22.99 5.55 -51.21
CA LYS A 125 -23.36 4.20 -51.63
C LYS A 125 -22.10 3.47 -52.12
N GLY A 126 -21.11 3.36 -51.23
CA GLY A 126 -19.92 2.56 -51.45
C GLY A 126 -20.28 1.09 -51.31
N ARG A 127 -20.42 0.39 -52.43
CA ARG A 127 -20.45 -1.08 -52.49
C ARG A 127 -19.15 -1.57 -51.83
N ARG A 128 -19.20 -1.99 -50.56
CA ARG A 128 -18.03 -2.45 -49.80
C ARG A 128 -17.32 -3.51 -50.64
N SER A 129 -16.10 -3.21 -51.09
CA SER A 129 -15.34 -4.12 -51.93
C SER A 129 -15.05 -5.38 -51.09
N LYS A 130 -15.20 -6.57 -51.70
CA LYS A 130 -14.87 -7.86 -51.06
C LYS A 130 -13.51 -7.85 -50.31
N PRO A 131 -12.43 -7.18 -50.78
CA PRO A 131 -11.19 -7.06 -50.01
C PRO A 131 -11.32 -6.22 -48.73
N ALA A 132 -12.14 -5.16 -48.70
CA ALA A 132 -12.38 -4.38 -47.48
C ALA A 132 -13.17 -5.19 -46.44
N MET A 133 -14.08 -6.06 -46.89
CA MET A 133 -14.83 -6.97 -46.01
C MET A 133 -13.95 -8.09 -45.47
N LEU A 134 -13.09 -8.69 -46.31
CA LEU A 134 -12.09 -9.68 -45.89
C LEU A 134 -11.06 -9.08 -44.93
N GLY A 135 -10.60 -7.85 -45.19
CA GLY A 135 -9.70 -7.13 -44.28
C GLY A 135 -10.35 -6.87 -42.91
N ALA A 136 -11.60 -6.41 -42.88
CA ALA A 136 -12.34 -6.21 -41.63
C ALA A 136 -12.58 -7.52 -40.87
N LEU A 137 -12.86 -8.62 -41.57
CA LEU A 137 -13.02 -9.95 -40.97
C LEU A 137 -11.69 -10.48 -40.42
N ALA A 138 -10.58 -10.29 -41.12
CA ALA A 138 -9.25 -10.69 -40.65
C ALA A 138 -8.83 -9.89 -39.40
N VAL A 139 -9.04 -8.57 -39.39
CA VAL A 139 -8.80 -7.72 -38.22
C VAL A 139 -9.71 -8.14 -37.05
N GLY A 140 -10.98 -8.41 -37.32
CA GLY A 140 -11.92 -8.94 -36.33
C GLY A 140 -11.48 -10.28 -35.74
N ALA A 141 -11.06 -11.24 -36.59
CA ALA A 141 -10.57 -12.54 -36.16
C ALA A 141 -9.28 -12.44 -35.34
N ILE A 142 -8.33 -11.59 -35.75
CA ILE A 142 -7.11 -11.31 -34.97
C ILE A 142 -7.46 -10.70 -33.62
N GLY A 143 -8.41 -9.75 -33.58
CA GLY A 143 -8.89 -9.15 -32.33
C GLY A 143 -9.53 -10.17 -31.39
N VAL A 144 -10.34 -11.09 -31.93
CA VAL A 144 -10.94 -12.20 -31.16
C VAL A 144 -9.88 -13.15 -30.63
N ILE A 145 -8.93 -13.57 -31.47
CA ILE A 145 -7.82 -14.46 -31.06
C ILE A 145 -6.97 -13.78 -29.99
N ALA A 146 -6.58 -12.52 -30.18
CA ALA A 146 -5.85 -11.75 -29.19
C ALA A 146 -6.62 -11.63 -27.87
N GLY A 147 -7.92 -11.36 -27.93
CA GLY A 147 -8.79 -11.31 -26.75
C GLY A 147 -8.92 -12.64 -26.01
N LEU A 148 -8.98 -13.75 -26.76
CA LEU A 148 -8.99 -15.12 -26.21
C LEU A 148 -7.63 -15.50 -25.59
N LEU A 149 -6.54 -14.96 -26.12
CA LEU A 149 -5.18 -15.11 -25.58
C LEU A 149 -4.89 -14.13 -24.42
N GLY A 150 -5.90 -13.42 -23.92
CA GLY A 150 -5.77 -12.53 -22.76
C GLY A 150 -5.28 -11.12 -23.07
N TRP A 151 -5.12 -10.73 -24.35
CA TRP A 151 -4.78 -9.34 -24.68
C TRP A 151 -5.91 -8.41 -24.23
N ARG A 152 -5.54 -7.36 -23.49
CA ARG A 152 -6.41 -6.22 -23.15
C ARG A 152 -5.84 -4.90 -23.66
N ALA A 153 -6.69 -4.09 -24.30
CA ALA A 153 -6.26 -2.83 -24.88
C ALA A 153 -5.95 -1.78 -23.80
N SER A 154 -4.99 -0.89 -24.09
CA SER A 154 -4.71 0.27 -23.27
C SER A 154 -5.88 1.25 -23.29
N ILE A 155 -6.29 1.73 -22.12
CA ILE A 155 -7.24 2.83 -21.98
C ILE A 155 -6.44 4.14 -22.04
N ALA A 156 -6.88 5.05 -22.92
CA ALA A 156 -6.21 6.33 -23.13
C ALA A 156 -6.12 7.12 -21.81
N PRO A 157 -4.98 7.79 -21.53
CA PRO A 157 -4.88 8.70 -20.41
C PRO A 157 -5.92 9.81 -20.50
N VAL A 158 -6.38 10.28 -19.35
CA VAL A 158 -7.35 11.37 -19.23
C VAL A 158 -6.73 12.54 -18.49
N ALA A 159 -6.95 13.76 -18.99
CA ALA A 159 -6.64 14.98 -18.29
C ALA A 159 -7.91 15.48 -17.60
N PHE A 160 -7.81 15.78 -16.30
CA PHE A 160 -8.95 16.30 -15.54
C PHE A 160 -8.70 17.74 -15.14
N SER A 161 -9.70 18.60 -15.33
CA SER A 161 -9.91 19.75 -14.45
C SER A 161 -10.40 19.24 -13.09
N ALA A 162 -10.01 19.90 -11.99
CA ALA A 162 -10.20 19.45 -10.60
C ALA A 162 -11.49 18.63 -10.36
N PRO A 163 -11.40 17.44 -9.74
CA PRO A 163 -12.55 16.58 -9.54
C PRO A 163 -13.61 17.26 -8.65
N VAL A 164 -14.85 17.32 -9.12
CA VAL A 164 -15.98 17.81 -8.33
C VAL A 164 -16.70 16.60 -7.72
N TYR A 165 -16.15 16.08 -6.62
CA TYR A 165 -16.83 15.08 -5.79
C TYR A 165 -17.39 15.74 -4.54
N SER A 166 -18.54 15.27 -4.05
CA SER A 166 -19.07 15.75 -2.78
C SER A 166 -18.17 15.30 -1.63
N GLU A 167 -18.11 16.08 -0.54
CA GLU A 167 -17.38 15.70 0.67
C GLU A 167 -17.87 14.35 1.22
N ALA A 168 -19.18 14.08 1.14
CA ALA A 168 -19.75 12.79 1.55
C ALA A 168 -19.23 11.61 0.70
N THR A 169 -19.03 11.81 -0.60
CA THR A 169 -18.45 10.78 -1.49
C THR A 169 -16.98 10.53 -1.15
N ILE A 170 -16.22 11.61 -0.90
CA ILE A 170 -14.81 11.53 -0.52
C ILE A 170 -14.66 10.81 0.83
N GLU A 171 -15.50 11.15 1.81
CA GLU A 171 -15.47 10.54 3.14
C GLU A 171 -15.87 9.05 3.11
N ARG A 172 -16.88 8.69 2.31
CA ARG A 172 -17.20 7.28 2.03
C ARG A 172 -16.00 6.57 1.41
N GLY A 173 -15.34 7.20 0.45
CA GLY A 173 -14.14 6.68 -0.18
C GLY A 173 -12.98 6.47 0.79
N ARG A 174 -12.76 7.42 1.71
CA ARG A 174 -11.75 7.34 2.77
C ARG A 174 -11.98 6.12 3.66
N THR A 175 -13.21 5.95 4.12
CA THR A 175 -13.63 4.81 4.94
C THR A 175 -13.43 3.47 4.20
N LEU A 176 -13.82 3.39 2.94
CA LEU A 176 -13.68 2.18 2.12
C LEU A 176 -12.20 1.87 1.78
N ALA A 177 -11.38 2.90 1.60
CA ALA A 177 -9.93 2.75 1.40
C ALA A 177 -9.23 2.26 2.68
N ALA A 178 -9.71 2.67 3.86
CA ALA A 178 -9.27 2.14 5.16
C ALA A 178 -9.69 0.67 5.31
N LEU A 179 -10.95 0.32 5.02
CA LEU A 179 -11.41 -1.08 4.98
C LEU A 179 -10.59 -1.95 4.03
N GLY A 180 -10.17 -1.38 2.89
CA GLY A 180 -9.32 -2.03 1.90
C GLY A 180 -7.84 -2.10 2.26
N ASP A 181 -7.42 -1.57 3.42
CA ASP A 181 -6.03 -1.45 3.85
C ASP A 181 -5.12 -0.79 2.79
N CYS A 182 -5.66 0.13 1.98
CA CYS A 182 -4.96 0.71 0.84
C CYS A 182 -3.65 1.37 1.28
N VAL A 183 -3.70 2.15 2.35
CA VAL A 183 -2.54 2.88 2.88
C VAL A 183 -1.49 1.95 3.48
N VAL A 184 -1.89 0.81 4.07
CA VAL A 184 -0.98 -0.17 4.64
C VAL A 184 -0.13 -0.78 3.53
N CYS A 185 -0.74 -1.19 2.43
CA CYS A 185 -0.03 -1.79 1.31
C CYS A 185 0.74 -0.74 0.48
N HIS A 186 0.12 0.41 0.19
CA HIS A 186 0.67 1.42 -0.72
C HIS A 186 1.52 2.49 -0.02
N THR A 187 2.19 2.15 1.07
CA THR A 187 3.14 3.04 1.76
C THR A 187 4.42 2.28 2.08
N ALA A 188 5.54 2.70 1.51
CA ALA A 188 6.86 2.17 1.88
C ALA A 188 7.19 2.51 3.35
N PRO A 189 8.02 1.70 4.04
CA PRO A 189 8.53 2.06 5.36
C PRO A 189 9.20 3.43 5.36
N GLY A 190 8.71 4.35 6.21
CA GLY A 190 9.18 5.75 6.26
C GLY A 190 8.80 6.60 5.04
N GLY A 191 7.99 6.07 4.13
CA GLY A 191 7.53 6.75 2.92
C GLY A 191 6.27 7.57 3.12
N THR A 192 5.90 8.34 2.10
CA THR A 192 4.67 9.13 2.10
C THR A 192 3.44 8.21 1.96
N PRO A 193 2.37 8.42 2.75
CA PRO A 193 1.15 7.63 2.64
C PRO A 193 0.63 7.53 1.21
N ASN A 194 0.26 6.32 0.77
CA ASN A 194 -0.28 6.02 -0.56
C ASN A 194 0.68 6.26 -1.75
N ALA A 195 1.94 6.62 -1.53
CA ALA A 195 2.92 6.86 -2.60
C ALA A 195 3.55 5.56 -3.18
N GLY A 196 3.19 4.40 -2.64
CA GLY A 196 3.68 3.09 -3.09
C GLY A 196 5.08 2.76 -2.59
N GLY A 197 5.72 1.81 -3.27
CA GLY A 197 7.12 1.42 -3.05
C GLY A 197 7.34 0.41 -1.93
N ARG A 198 6.28 -0.10 -1.29
CA ARG A 198 6.41 -1.15 -0.28
C ARG A 198 6.80 -2.45 -0.95
N ALA A 199 7.91 -3.05 -0.51
CA ALA A 199 8.32 -4.39 -0.91
C ALA A 199 7.42 -5.43 -0.21
N MET A 200 7.00 -6.44 -0.96
CA MET A 200 6.25 -7.59 -0.49
C MET A 200 6.97 -8.85 -0.96
N ASP A 201 7.58 -9.56 -0.02
CA ASP A 201 8.27 -10.81 -0.32
C ASP A 201 7.26 -11.94 -0.46
N THR A 202 7.30 -12.61 -1.60
CA THR A 202 6.46 -13.76 -1.89
C THR A 202 7.34 -14.98 -2.20
N PRO A 203 6.80 -16.20 -2.11
CA PRO A 203 7.51 -17.40 -2.59
C PRO A 203 7.94 -17.32 -4.06
N PHE A 204 7.35 -16.42 -4.84
CA PHE A 204 7.59 -16.25 -6.28
C PHE A 204 8.58 -15.12 -6.61
N GLY A 205 9.02 -14.35 -5.61
CA GLY A 205 9.87 -13.16 -5.76
C GLY A 205 9.28 -11.95 -5.04
N THR A 206 9.86 -10.78 -5.26
CA THR A 206 9.49 -9.55 -4.54
C THR A 206 8.59 -8.69 -5.41
N LEU A 207 7.44 -8.31 -4.87
CA LEU A 207 6.51 -7.37 -5.49
C LEU A 207 6.67 -6.00 -4.86
N TYR A 208 6.41 -4.95 -5.62
CA TYR A 208 6.41 -3.58 -5.13
C TYR A 208 5.04 -2.94 -5.38
N THR A 209 4.50 -2.26 -4.36
CA THR A 209 3.21 -1.57 -4.49
C THR A 209 3.34 -0.29 -5.29
N THR A 210 2.27 0.08 -5.99
CA THR A 210 2.23 1.24 -6.89
C THR A 210 1.87 2.53 -6.15
N ASN A 211 2.15 3.68 -6.75
CA ASN A 211 1.70 4.98 -6.24
C ASN A 211 0.19 5.17 -6.53
N LEU A 212 -0.62 5.38 -5.50
CA LEU A 212 -2.07 5.63 -5.61
C LEU A 212 -2.45 7.12 -5.63
N THR A 213 -1.50 8.01 -5.36
CA THR A 213 -1.77 9.46 -5.34
C THR A 213 -2.16 9.99 -6.73
N PRO A 214 -2.80 11.16 -6.86
CA PRO A 214 -3.22 11.69 -8.16
C PRO A 214 -2.08 12.32 -8.98
N ASP A 215 -0.82 11.95 -8.72
CA ASP A 215 0.30 12.32 -9.57
C ASP A 215 0.06 11.77 -11.00
N THR A 216 0.26 12.61 -12.01
CA THR A 216 -0.08 12.29 -13.40
C THR A 216 0.95 11.40 -14.09
N ALA A 217 2.21 11.41 -13.61
CA ALA A 217 3.31 10.68 -14.22
C ALA A 217 3.49 9.29 -13.58
N THR A 218 3.40 9.22 -12.26
CA THR A 218 3.74 8.04 -11.45
C THR A 218 2.55 7.43 -10.73
N GLY A 219 1.45 8.17 -10.56
CA GLY A 219 0.27 7.74 -9.82
C GLY A 219 -0.99 7.56 -10.69
N LEU A 220 -2.15 7.82 -10.07
CA LEU A 220 -3.48 7.67 -10.66
C LEU A 220 -3.97 8.92 -11.40
N GLY A 221 -3.18 10.00 -11.48
CA GLY A 221 -3.63 11.30 -12.01
C GLY A 221 -4.14 11.26 -13.46
N ALA A 222 -3.63 10.33 -14.27
CA ALA A 222 -4.01 10.15 -15.66
C ALA A 222 -4.97 8.95 -15.89
N TRP A 223 -5.45 8.31 -14.82
CA TRP A 223 -6.37 7.16 -14.90
C TRP A 223 -7.81 7.64 -15.00
N SER A 224 -8.61 7.01 -15.85
CA SER A 224 -10.07 7.18 -15.82
C SER A 224 -10.69 6.28 -14.77
N PHE A 225 -11.91 6.57 -14.33
CA PHE A 225 -12.64 5.66 -13.44
C PHE A 225 -12.77 4.26 -14.05
N THR A 226 -13.06 4.15 -15.36
CA THR A 226 -13.10 2.87 -16.06
C THR A 226 -11.78 2.10 -15.99
N ALA A 227 -10.63 2.79 -16.11
CA ALA A 227 -9.33 2.14 -15.97
C ALA A 227 -9.07 1.68 -14.53
N PHE A 228 -9.44 2.50 -13.54
CA PHE A 228 -9.35 2.15 -12.12
C PHE A 228 -10.23 0.94 -11.78
N GLN A 229 -11.50 0.97 -12.15
CA GLN A 229 -12.46 -0.11 -11.96
C GLN A 229 -11.97 -1.41 -12.61
N ARG A 230 -11.41 -1.34 -13.83
CA ARG A 230 -10.84 -2.51 -14.52
C ARG A 230 -9.65 -3.11 -13.76
N ALA A 231 -8.77 -2.28 -13.20
CA ALA A 231 -7.69 -2.77 -12.36
C ALA A 231 -8.24 -3.45 -11.10
N MET A 232 -9.14 -2.77 -10.37
CA MET A 232 -9.73 -3.27 -9.13
C MET A 232 -10.53 -4.56 -9.32
N ARG A 233 -11.31 -4.69 -10.41
CA ARG A 233 -12.18 -5.85 -10.63
C ARG A 233 -11.51 -6.97 -11.39
N GLU A 234 -10.76 -6.66 -12.44
CA GLU A 234 -10.30 -7.67 -13.40
C GLU A 234 -8.79 -7.95 -13.29
N GLY A 235 -8.09 -7.19 -12.45
CA GLY A 235 -6.63 -7.28 -12.35
C GLY A 235 -5.96 -6.91 -13.67
N ILE A 236 -6.44 -5.88 -14.37
CA ILE A 236 -5.85 -5.41 -15.63
C ILE A 236 -5.56 -3.91 -15.50
N SER A 237 -4.27 -3.57 -15.57
CA SER A 237 -3.78 -2.19 -15.52
C SER A 237 -4.32 -1.34 -16.67
N ARG A 238 -4.28 -0.01 -16.56
CA ARG A 238 -4.70 0.94 -17.59
C ARG A 238 -4.06 0.69 -18.96
N ASP A 239 -2.77 0.39 -19.00
CA ASP A 239 -2.01 0.06 -20.21
C ASP A 239 -2.30 -1.35 -20.78
N GLY A 240 -3.07 -2.18 -20.06
CA GLY A 240 -3.57 -3.47 -20.53
C GLY A 240 -2.80 -4.68 -20.02
N HIS A 241 -1.72 -4.51 -19.27
CA HIS A 241 -1.02 -5.65 -18.66
C HIS A 241 -1.81 -6.20 -17.46
N HIS A 242 -1.78 -7.51 -17.27
CA HIS A 242 -2.39 -8.17 -16.11
C HIS A 242 -1.64 -7.83 -14.82
N LEU A 243 -2.34 -7.66 -13.71
CA LEU A 243 -1.82 -7.44 -12.37
C LEU A 243 -1.54 -8.79 -11.67
N TYR A 244 -0.67 -8.80 -10.65
CA TYR A 244 -0.42 -10.01 -9.86
C TYR A 244 -1.45 -10.05 -8.73
N PRO A 245 -1.96 -11.22 -8.33
CA PRO A 245 -3.05 -11.36 -7.37
C PRO A 245 -2.67 -11.02 -5.91
N ALA A 246 -1.40 -10.63 -5.67
CA ALA A 246 -1.03 -9.93 -4.44
C ALA A 246 -1.75 -8.57 -4.31
N PHE A 247 -2.08 -7.95 -5.45
CA PHE A 247 -3.15 -6.97 -5.48
C PHE A 247 -4.48 -7.75 -5.48
N PRO A 248 -5.33 -7.65 -4.44
CA PRO A 248 -6.44 -8.58 -4.22
C PRO A 248 -7.66 -8.28 -5.11
N TYR A 249 -7.45 -8.11 -6.42
CA TYR A 249 -8.51 -7.85 -7.39
C TYR A 249 -9.55 -8.99 -7.46
N THR A 250 -9.18 -10.21 -7.07
CA THR A 250 -10.11 -11.33 -6.94
C THR A 250 -11.17 -11.09 -5.86
N ALA A 251 -10.81 -10.40 -4.79
CA ALA A 251 -11.74 -9.98 -3.74
C ALA A 251 -12.43 -8.66 -4.11
N PHE A 252 -11.68 -7.66 -4.59
CA PHE A 252 -12.23 -6.35 -4.99
C PHE A 252 -13.23 -6.44 -6.15
N ALA A 253 -13.23 -7.52 -6.95
CA ALA A 253 -14.29 -7.84 -7.89
C ALA A 253 -15.69 -7.88 -7.25
N LYS A 254 -15.79 -8.13 -5.94
CA LYS A 254 -17.06 -8.18 -5.22
C LYS A 254 -17.63 -6.80 -4.88
N SER A 255 -16.81 -5.75 -4.90
CA SER A 255 -17.23 -4.37 -4.63
C SER A 255 -18.33 -3.89 -5.59
N SER A 256 -19.13 -2.90 -5.18
CA SER A 256 -20.07 -2.20 -6.05
C SER A 256 -19.39 -1.09 -6.85
N ASP A 257 -20.00 -0.65 -7.96
CA ASP A 257 -19.45 0.46 -8.73
C ASP A 257 -19.46 1.77 -7.94
N ASP A 258 -20.48 2.01 -7.13
CA ASP A 258 -20.58 3.17 -6.24
C ASP A 258 -19.43 3.22 -5.23
N ASP A 259 -19.08 2.08 -4.63
CA ASP A 259 -17.99 2.00 -3.67
C ASP A 259 -16.63 2.18 -4.34
N LEU A 260 -16.42 1.60 -5.52
CA LEU A 260 -15.20 1.84 -6.31
C LEU A 260 -15.09 3.30 -6.75
N GLN A 261 -16.20 3.95 -7.11
CA GLN A 261 -16.23 5.36 -7.46
C GLN A 261 -15.92 6.25 -6.26
N ALA A 262 -16.41 5.90 -5.06
CA ALA A 262 -16.10 6.60 -3.83
C ALA A 262 -14.61 6.48 -3.49
N ILE A 263 -14.02 5.28 -3.54
CA ILE A 263 -12.57 5.07 -3.33
C ILE A 263 -11.78 5.90 -4.34
N TYR A 264 -12.16 5.84 -5.62
CA TYR A 264 -11.50 6.61 -6.66
C TYR A 264 -11.59 8.12 -6.39
N ALA A 265 -12.75 8.63 -5.97
CA ALA A 265 -12.93 10.03 -5.58
C ALA A 265 -12.00 10.43 -4.43
N TYR A 266 -11.90 9.59 -3.40
CA TYR A 266 -10.99 9.80 -2.27
C TYR A 266 -9.52 9.84 -2.71
N LEU A 267 -9.04 8.84 -3.44
CA LEU A 267 -7.66 8.78 -3.92
C LEU A 267 -7.32 9.99 -4.81
N ARG A 268 -8.30 10.47 -5.60
CA ARG A 268 -8.16 11.66 -6.43
C ARG A 268 -8.15 12.98 -5.65
N SER A 269 -8.62 12.97 -4.40
CA SER A 269 -8.59 14.13 -3.50
C SER A 269 -7.29 14.25 -2.69
N LEU A 270 -6.47 13.19 -2.66
CA LEU A 270 -5.20 13.18 -1.95
C LEU A 270 -4.19 14.17 -2.55
N PRO A 271 -3.20 14.64 -1.76
CA PRO A 271 -2.06 15.36 -2.31
C PRO A 271 -1.33 14.52 -3.37
N ALA A 272 -1.02 15.13 -4.52
CA ALA A 272 -0.21 14.48 -5.54
C ALA A 272 1.24 14.35 -5.05
N VAL A 273 1.78 13.14 -5.13
CA VAL A 273 3.16 12.83 -4.76
C VAL A 273 3.83 12.15 -5.93
N HIS A 274 4.85 12.79 -6.49
CA HIS A 274 5.67 12.16 -7.51
C HIS A 274 6.57 11.11 -6.85
N ALA A 275 6.34 9.84 -7.16
CA ALA A 275 7.07 8.72 -6.57
C ALA A 275 7.17 7.56 -7.58
N GLU A 276 8.34 7.40 -8.17
CA GLU A 276 8.63 6.21 -8.97
C GLU A 276 8.84 5.01 -8.05
N THR A 277 8.08 3.94 -8.31
CA THR A 277 8.14 2.72 -7.52
C THR A 277 9.04 1.70 -8.21
N PRO A 278 9.83 0.89 -7.45
CA PRO A 278 10.64 -0.15 -8.06
C PRO A 278 9.79 -1.14 -8.85
N LYS A 279 10.38 -1.75 -9.88
CA LYS A 279 9.68 -2.79 -10.64
C LYS A 279 9.65 -4.08 -9.82
N SER A 280 8.53 -4.80 -9.90
CA SER A 280 8.42 -6.13 -9.28
C SER A 280 9.38 -7.13 -9.91
N GLU A 281 10.05 -7.92 -9.08
CA GLU A 281 11.08 -8.90 -9.44
C GLU A 281 10.61 -10.31 -9.11
N LEU A 282 9.81 -10.90 -10.01
CA LEU A 282 9.41 -12.29 -9.89
C LEU A 282 10.40 -13.23 -10.61
N ARG A 283 10.52 -14.45 -10.09
CA ARG A 283 11.34 -15.51 -10.69
C ARG A 283 10.61 -16.13 -11.88
N PHE A 284 11.36 -16.60 -12.88
CA PHE A 284 10.77 -17.40 -13.96
C PHE A 284 10.13 -18.68 -13.37
N PRO A 285 8.93 -19.11 -13.83
CA PRO A 285 8.14 -18.55 -14.93
C PRO A 285 7.17 -17.41 -14.55
N TYR A 286 7.06 -17.06 -13.26
CA TYR A 286 6.09 -16.07 -12.75
C TYR A 286 6.31 -14.64 -13.26
N SER A 287 7.51 -14.31 -13.72
CA SER A 287 7.82 -13.03 -14.39
C SER A 287 7.15 -12.85 -15.76
N VAL A 288 6.67 -13.92 -16.38
CA VAL A 288 6.03 -13.87 -17.71
C VAL A 288 4.57 -13.41 -17.55
N ARG A 289 4.37 -12.08 -17.54
CA ARG A 289 3.07 -11.42 -17.29
C ARG A 289 1.88 -12.01 -18.06
N PRO A 290 1.99 -12.37 -19.36
CA PRO A 290 0.85 -12.94 -20.10
C PRO A 290 0.30 -14.25 -19.53
N LEU A 291 1.08 -15.03 -18.76
CA LEU A 291 0.57 -16.25 -18.12
C LEU A 291 -0.54 -15.97 -17.10
N MET A 292 -0.63 -14.73 -16.59
CA MET A 292 -1.72 -14.31 -15.72
C MET A 292 -3.09 -14.38 -16.38
N ALA A 293 -3.19 -14.33 -17.71
CA ALA A 293 -4.46 -14.54 -18.39
C ALA A 293 -5.02 -15.95 -18.12
N GLY A 294 -4.15 -16.97 -18.19
CA GLY A 294 -4.50 -18.35 -17.87
C GLY A 294 -4.81 -18.53 -16.38
N TRP A 295 -4.03 -17.88 -15.50
CA TRP A 295 -4.31 -17.89 -14.07
C TRP A 295 -5.68 -17.27 -13.75
N ASN A 296 -6.02 -16.11 -14.35
CA ASN A 296 -7.32 -15.47 -14.18
C ASN A 296 -8.45 -16.37 -14.68
N ALA A 297 -8.28 -17.03 -15.82
CA ALA A 297 -9.30 -17.96 -16.34
C ALA A 297 -9.60 -19.13 -15.39
N LEU A 298 -8.65 -19.53 -14.56
CA LEU A 298 -8.81 -20.62 -13.60
C LEU A 298 -9.27 -20.17 -12.21
N PHE A 299 -8.84 -18.99 -11.74
CA PHE A 299 -8.94 -18.60 -10.33
C PHE A 299 -9.65 -17.27 -10.07
N HIS A 300 -10.06 -16.55 -11.11
CA HIS A 300 -10.71 -15.25 -10.96
C HIS A 300 -12.19 -15.29 -11.34
N ASP A 301 -13.04 -14.84 -10.43
CA ASP A 301 -14.46 -14.57 -10.68
C ASP A 301 -14.72 -13.06 -10.63
N PRO A 302 -14.95 -12.40 -11.78
CA PRO A 302 -15.16 -10.96 -11.86
C PRO A 302 -16.55 -10.50 -11.40
N ALA A 303 -17.46 -11.43 -11.04
CA ALA A 303 -18.82 -11.08 -10.69
C ALA A 303 -18.89 -10.26 -9.38
N PRO A 304 -19.64 -9.15 -9.34
CA PRO A 304 -19.95 -8.44 -8.09
C PRO A 304 -20.66 -9.34 -7.09
N TYR A 305 -20.56 -8.99 -5.80
CA TYR A 305 -21.27 -9.71 -4.76
C TYR A 305 -22.78 -9.72 -5.02
N GLN A 306 -23.40 -10.89 -4.83
CA GLN A 306 -24.84 -11.07 -4.89
C GLN A 306 -25.36 -11.44 -3.50
N PRO A 307 -26.32 -10.68 -2.94
CA PRO A 307 -26.91 -11.01 -1.64
C PRO A 307 -27.55 -12.39 -1.65
N VAL A 308 -27.32 -13.14 -0.56
CA VAL A 308 -27.95 -14.43 -0.31
C VAL A 308 -29.33 -14.20 0.27
N ALA A 309 -30.38 -14.59 -0.47
CA ALA A 309 -31.78 -14.30 -0.13
C ALA A 309 -32.23 -14.89 1.21
N THR A 310 -31.60 -15.98 1.66
CA THR A 310 -31.91 -16.65 2.94
C THR A 310 -31.20 -16.02 4.14
N GLN A 311 -30.35 -15.02 3.91
CA GLN A 311 -29.56 -14.36 4.95
C GLN A 311 -30.07 -12.96 5.25
N SER A 312 -29.79 -12.47 6.46
CA SER A 312 -30.17 -11.11 6.87
C SER A 312 -29.40 -10.05 6.06
N ALA A 313 -29.93 -8.82 6.04
CA ALA A 313 -29.25 -7.69 5.40
C ALA A 313 -27.87 -7.42 6.03
N GLU A 314 -27.78 -7.51 7.36
CA GLU A 314 -26.52 -7.36 8.11
C GLU A 314 -25.51 -8.46 7.73
N TRP A 315 -25.94 -9.72 7.65
CA TRP A 315 -25.05 -10.81 7.25
C TRP A 315 -24.55 -10.62 5.82
N ASN A 316 -25.43 -10.23 4.89
CA ASN A 316 -25.06 -9.94 3.50
C ASN A 316 -24.10 -8.74 3.40
N ARG A 317 -24.29 -7.71 4.23
CA ARG A 317 -23.35 -6.58 4.34
C ARG A 317 -21.99 -7.07 4.83
N GLY A 318 -21.95 -7.90 5.87
CA GLY A 318 -20.71 -8.48 6.39
C GLY A 318 -19.99 -9.33 5.35
N ALA A 319 -20.73 -10.20 4.66
CA ALA A 319 -20.20 -11.02 3.57
C ALA A 319 -19.62 -10.18 2.44
N TYR A 320 -20.30 -9.10 2.03
CA TYR A 320 -19.81 -8.15 1.03
C TYR A 320 -18.48 -7.51 1.44
N LEU A 321 -18.36 -7.07 2.69
CA LEU A 321 -17.15 -6.40 3.19
C LEU A 321 -15.99 -7.38 3.36
N VAL A 322 -16.22 -8.52 4.01
CA VAL A 322 -15.19 -9.54 4.30
C VAL A 322 -14.65 -10.18 3.02
N ASN A 323 -15.51 -10.51 2.06
CA ASN A 323 -15.10 -11.12 0.79
C ASN A 323 -14.72 -10.11 -0.29
N GLY A 324 -15.02 -8.83 -0.07
CA GLY A 324 -14.75 -7.74 -0.98
C GLY A 324 -13.53 -6.95 -0.56
N LEU A 325 -13.77 -5.69 -0.16
CA LEU A 325 -12.69 -4.77 0.19
C LEU A 325 -11.89 -5.21 1.41
N GLY A 326 -12.50 -5.84 2.41
CA GLY A 326 -11.77 -6.35 3.58
C GLY A 326 -10.88 -7.57 3.28
N HIS A 327 -11.05 -8.19 2.11
CA HIS A 327 -10.22 -9.27 1.55
C HIS A 327 -9.72 -10.31 2.55
N CYS A 328 -10.49 -10.67 3.59
CA CYS A 328 -9.95 -11.38 4.75
C CYS A 328 -9.38 -12.77 4.37
N GLY A 329 -9.91 -13.37 3.31
CA GLY A 329 -9.38 -14.60 2.71
C GLY A 329 -7.95 -14.50 2.21
N ALA A 330 -7.46 -13.31 1.88
CA ALA A 330 -6.11 -13.09 1.36
C ALA A 330 -5.02 -13.58 2.33
N CYS A 331 -5.28 -13.46 3.64
CA CYS A 331 -4.43 -13.93 4.72
C CYS A 331 -4.98 -15.16 5.45
N HIS A 332 -6.31 -15.27 5.60
CA HIS A 332 -6.93 -16.33 6.40
C HIS A 332 -7.33 -17.59 5.61
N THR A 333 -7.05 -17.65 4.31
CA THR A 333 -7.29 -18.83 3.47
C THR A 333 -5.95 -19.37 2.94
N PRO A 334 -5.67 -20.68 3.06
CA PRO A 334 -4.44 -21.24 2.53
C PRO A 334 -4.42 -21.15 1.00
N ARG A 335 -3.22 -20.95 0.43
CA ARG A 335 -3.02 -20.86 -1.02
C ARG A 335 -2.54 -22.20 -1.59
N ASN A 336 -2.90 -22.47 -2.84
CA ASN A 336 -2.38 -23.62 -3.59
C ASN A 336 -0.97 -23.33 -4.15
N ALA A 337 -0.36 -24.31 -4.82
CA ALA A 337 1.00 -24.18 -5.39
C ALA A 337 1.13 -23.08 -6.46
N MET A 338 0.02 -22.62 -7.05
CA MET A 338 -0.04 -21.51 -8.02
C MET A 338 -0.36 -20.16 -7.34
N GLY A 339 -0.39 -20.11 -6.01
CA GLY A 339 -0.64 -18.90 -5.24
C GLY A 339 -2.11 -18.47 -5.18
N ALA A 340 -3.06 -19.27 -5.67
CA ALA A 340 -4.49 -18.97 -5.57
C ALA A 340 -5.08 -19.44 -4.25
N GLU A 341 -6.02 -18.69 -3.69
CA GLU A 341 -6.78 -19.09 -2.50
C GLU A 341 -7.54 -20.40 -2.74
N GLN A 342 -7.50 -21.29 -1.76
CA GLN A 342 -8.24 -22.54 -1.81
C GLN A 342 -9.70 -22.31 -1.40
N GLY A 343 -10.65 -22.84 -2.19
CA GLY A 343 -12.07 -22.75 -1.90
C GLY A 343 -12.58 -23.87 -0.98
N GLY A 344 -13.92 -23.97 -0.87
CA GLY A 344 -14.57 -25.03 -0.11
C GLY A 344 -14.25 -24.98 1.38
N SER A 345 -13.92 -26.12 1.99
CA SER A 345 -13.60 -26.20 3.43
C SER A 345 -12.29 -25.50 3.82
N ALA A 346 -11.46 -25.12 2.84
CA ALA A 346 -10.24 -24.35 3.10
C ALA A 346 -10.51 -22.85 3.25
N PHE A 347 -11.65 -22.35 2.78
CA PHE A 347 -12.01 -20.94 2.91
C PHE A 347 -12.02 -20.50 4.37
N LEU A 348 -11.20 -19.50 4.72
CA LEU A 348 -11.01 -18.99 6.08
C LEU A 348 -10.54 -20.03 7.11
N ALA A 349 -9.87 -21.10 6.65
CA ALA A 349 -9.35 -22.17 7.51
C ALA A 349 -8.02 -21.83 8.22
N GLY A 350 -7.49 -20.62 8.01
CA GLY A 350 -6.20 -20.17 8.52
C GLY A 350 -5.06 -20.49 7.56
N ALA A 351 -4.00 -19.69 7.62
CA ALA A 351 -2.81 -19.86 6.78
C ALA A 351 -1.57 -19.18 7.41
N ILE A 352 -0.42 -19.37 6.78
CA ILE A 352 0.76 -18.53 7.04
C ILE A 352 0.75 -17.38 6.02
N ALA A 353 0.76 -16.15 6.51
CA ALA A 353 0.82 -14.93 5.71
C ALA A 353 1.93 -14.02 6.28
N ASP A 354 2.88 -13.61 5.43
CA ASP A 354 4.02 -12.76 5.83
C ASP A 354 4.83 -13.32 7.03
N GLY A 355 4.95 -14.65 7.12
CA GLY A 355 5.61 -15.33 8.23
C GLY A 355 4.80 -15.41 9.53
N TRP A 356 3.57 -14.87 9.56
CA TRP A 356 2.66 -14.95 10.69
C TRP A 356 1.59 -16.03 10.49
N GLU A 357 1.21 -16.73 11.57
CA GLU A 357 0.03 -17.60 11.57
C GLU A 357 -1.24 -16.73 11.64
N ALA A 358 -1.94 -16.63 10.51
CA ALA A 358 -3.29 -16.10 10.45
C ALA A 358 -4.26 -17.22 10.88
N PRO A 359 -4.90 -17.11 12.05
CA PRO A 359 -5.74 -18.17 12.59
C PRO A 359 -6.98 -18.42 11.71
N ALA A 360 -7.58 -19.60 11.81
CA ALA A 360 -8.87 -19.83 11.16
C ALA A 360 -9.95 -18.88 11.71
N LEU A 361 -10.78 -18.33 10.82
CA LEU A 361 -11.95 -17.51 11.19
C LEU A 361 -13.25 -18.32 11.24
N THR A 362 -13.13 -19.64 11.10
CA THR A 362 -14.24 -20.61 11.14
C THR A 362 -14.14 -21.49 12.37
N ALA A 363 -15.05 -22.47 12.49
CA ALA A 363 -15.00 -23.52 13.51
C ALA A 363 -13.69 -24.33 13.56
N LEU A 364 -12.77 -24.17 12.59
CA LEU A 364 -11.41 -24.71 12.64
C LEU A 364 -10.47 -23.93 13.58
N SER A 365 -10.93 -22.82 14.16
CA SER A 365 -10.17 -22.01 15.10
C SER A 365 -9.74 -22.86 16.31
N LYS A 366 -8.48 -22.72 16.70
CA LYS A 366 -7.90 -23.38 17.88
C LYS A 366 -8.13 -22.58 19.17
N ALA A 367 -8.90 -21.50 19.11
CA ALA A 367 -9.21 -20.68 20.28
C ALA A 367 -9.94 -21.52 21.33
N ALA A 368 -9.54 -21.37 22.59
CA ALA A 368 -10.14 -22.12 23.70
C ALA A 368 -11.62 -21.75 23.92
N VAL A 369 -11.98 -20.52 23.57
CA VAL A 369 -13.38 -20.08 23.52
C VAL A 369 -13.74 -19.83 22.06
N PRO A 370 -14.87 -20.35 21.56
CA PRO A 370 -15.34 -20.02 20.22
C PRO A 370 -15.60 -18.53 20.05
N TRP A 371 -15.29 -18.02 18.86
CA TRP A 371 -15.56 -16.66 18.47
C TRP A 371 -17.06 -16.44 18.26
N ASP A 372 -17.60 -15.44 18.94
CA ASP A 372 -18.94 -14.91 18.71
C ASP A 372 -18.87 -13.48 18.16
N ALA A 373 -20.01 -12.95 17.71
CA ALA A 373 -20.09 -11.64 17.06
C ALA A 373 -19.58 -10.51 17.98
N ASP A 374 -19.86 -10.56 19.29
CA ASP A 374 -19.42 -9.53 20.24
C ASP A 374 -17.93 -9.59 20.53
N ALA A 375 -17.33 -10.78 20.54
CA ALA A 375 -15.88 -10.94 20.66
C ALA A 375 -15.17 -10.44 19.40
N LEU A 376 -15.69 -10.78 18.22
CA LEU A 376 -15.16 -10.34 16.93
C LEU A 376 -15.28 -8.83 16.78
N TYR A 377 -16.42 -8.23 17.13
CA TYR A 377 -16.62 -6.78 17.06
C TYR A 377 -15.58 -6.04 17.91
N ARG A 378 -15.43 -6.44 19.19
CA ARG A 378 -14.42 -5.85 20.08
C ARG A 378 -13.00 -6.03 19.55
N TYR A 379 -12.67 -7.22 19.05
CA TYR A 379 -11.34 -7.47 18.51
C TYR A 379 -11.04 -6.63 17.26
N LEU A 380 -11.97 -6.55 16.31
CA LEU A 380 -11.81 -5.78 15.07
C LEU A 380 -11.84 -4.27 15.32
N ARG A 381 -12.61 -3.81 16.32
CA ARG A 381 -12.73 -2.39 16.68
C ARG A 381 -11.61 -1.87 17.57
N ASP A 382 -11.27 -2.64 18.59
CA ASP A 382 -10.39 -2.20 19.69
C ASP A 382 -9.01 -2.85 19.62
N GLY A 383 -8.83 -3.86 18.77
CA GLY A 383 -7.61 -4.66 18.72
C GLY A 383 -7.45 -5.60 19.89
N HIS A 384 -8.50 -5.81 20.69
CA HIS A 384 -8.45 -6.68 21.85
C HIS A 384 -9.82 -7.28 22.15
N SER A 385 -9.83 -8.54 22.57
CA SER A 385 -10.99 -9.20 23.15
C SER A 385 -10.59 -9.87 24.46
N PRO A 386 -11.34 -9.71 25.56
CA PRO A 386 -10.99 -10.30 26.86
C PRO A 386 -10.77 -11.82 26.84
N ARG A 387 -11.34 -12.51 25.84
CA ARG A 387 -11.25 -13.97 25.68
C ARG A 387 -10.21 -14.41 24.66
N HIS A 388 -9.69 -13.50 23.83
CA HIS A 388 -8.85 -13.84 22.67
C HIS A 388 -7.57 -13.03 22.57
N GLY A 389 -7.29 -12.17 23.57
CA GLY A 389 -6.06 -11.37 23.61
C GLY A 389 -6.09 -10.18 22.67
N PHE A 390 -4.90 -9.69 22.32
CA PHE A 390 -4.69 -8.50 21.49
C PHE A 390 -4.27 -8.86 20.07
N ALA A 391 -4.53 -7.96 19.12
CA ALA A 391 -4.08 -8.07 17.75
C ALA A 391 -2.57 -7.81 17.67
N GLY A 392 -1.83 -8.80 17.17
CA GLY A 392 -0.39 -8.72 16.94
C GLY A 392 -0.04 -8.83 15.46
N GLY A 393 1.21 -8.47 15.13
CA GLY A 393 1.74 -8.61 13.77
C GLY A 393 0.92 -7.82 12.74
N PRO A 394 0.73 -8.36 11.52
CA PRO A 394 -0.01 -7.68 10.45
C PRO A 394 -1.45 -7.32 10.84
N MET A 395 -2.10 -8.08 11.73
CA MET A 395 -3.47 -7.77 12.16
C MET A 395 -3.58 -6.48 12.99
N ALA A 396 -2.50 -6.03 13.63
CA ALA A 396 -2.52 -4.76 14.34
C ALA A 396 -2.71 -3.56 13.38
N GLU A 397 -2.11 -3.64 12.19
CA GLU A 397 -2.26 -2.64 11.13
C GLU A 397 -3.69 -2.66 10.57
N VAL A 398 -4.23 -3.86 10.30
CA VAL A 398 -5.62 -4.06 9.85
C VAL A 398 -6.61 -3.45 10.85
N VAL A 399 -6.45 -3.76 12.14
CA VAL A 399 -7.31 -3.19 13.19
C VAL A 399 -7.23 -1.67 13.21
N ARG A 400 -6.04 -1.08 13.07
CA ARG A 400 -5.88 0.37 13.05
C ARG A 400 -6.67 1.02 11.91
N GLU A 401 -6.70 0.41 10.73
CA GLU A 401 -7.50 0.93 9.63
C GLU A 401 -9.01 0.68 9.84
N LEU A 402 -9.39 -0.49 10.38
CA LEU A 402 -10.78 -0.78 10.74
C LEU A 402 -11.34 0.17 11.81
N GLN A 403 -10.50 0.81 12.62
CA GLN A 403 -10.95 1.85 13.56
C GLN A 403 -11.56 3.07 12.88
N GLN A 404 -11.26 3.27 11.60
CA GLN A 404 -11.80 4.35 10.78
C GLN A 404 -13.12 3.99 10.10
N VAL A 405 -13.55 2.73 10.22
CA VAL A 405 -14.75 2.20 9.60
C VAL A 405 -15.94 2.32 10.57
N PRO A 406 -17.15 2.67 10.08
CA PRO A 406 -18.35 2.74 10.90
C PRO A 406 -18.62 1.46 11.68
N ASP A 407 -19.12 1.61 12.91
CA ASP A 407 -19.44 0.47 13.78
C ASP A 407 -20.45 -0.49 13.15
N GLU A 408 -21.38 0.00 12.33
CA GLU A 408 -22.35 -0.82 11.60
C GLU A 408 -21.68 -1.83 10.66
N ASP A 409 -20.59 -1.42 10.00
CA ASP A 409 -19.84 -2.26 9.07
C ASP A 409 -18.99 -3.28 9.83
N ILE A 410 -18.35 -2.89 10.94
CA ILE A 410 -17.61 -3.82 11.80
C ILE A 410 -18.55 -4.85 12.44
N ARG A 411 -19.77 -4.45 12.85
CA ARG A 411 -20.80 -5.37 13.35
C ARG A 411 -21.25 -6.33 12.26
N ALA A 412 -21.53 -5.83 11.05
CA ALA A 412 -21.90 -6.67 9.92
C ALA A 412 -20.82 -7.71 9.61
N MET A 413 -19.54 -7.30 9.53
CA MET A 413 -18.40 -8.21 9.36
C MET A 413 -18.34 -9.26 10.47
N SER A 414 -18.54 -8.84 11.72
CA SER A 414 -18.53 -9.72 12.89
C SER A 414 -19.68 -10.74 12.86
N THR A 415 -20.88 -10.32 12.45
CA THR A 415 -22.05 -11.18 12.27
C THR A 415 -21.81 -12.23 11.18
N TYR A 416 -21.20 -11.84 10.06
CA TYR A 416 -20.80 -12.77 9.00
C TYR A 416 -19.76 -13.79 9.49
N LEU A 417 -18.67 -13.34 10.10
CA LEU A 417 -17.61 -14.21 10.58
C LEU A 417 -18.07 -15.14 11.72
N ALA A 418 -18.90 -14.65 12.64
CA ALA A 418 -19.50 -15.46 13.70
C ALA A 418 -20.37 -16.60 13.15
N SER A 419 -20.95 -16.46 11.95
CA SER A 419 -21.79 -17.51 11.36
C SER A 419 -21.03 -18.79 10.98
N PHE A 420 -19.69 -18.72 10.89
CA PHE A 420 -18.83 -19.89 10.67
C PHE A 420 -18.42 -20.59 11.97
N ASN A 421 -18.79 -20.05 13.12
CA ASN A 421 -18.34 -20.50 14.43
C ASN A 421 -19.51 -21.08 15.25
N PRO A 422 -19.25 -22.09 16.09
CA PRO A 422 -20.25 -22.57 17.02
C PRO A 422 -20.55 -21.49 18.07
N GLN A 423 -21.84 -21.27 18.35
CA GLN A 423 -22.24 -20.34 19.40
C GLN A 423 -21.80 -20.86 20.78
N PRO A 424 -21.02 -20.10 21.56
CA PRO A 424 -20.56 -20.54 22.87
C PRO A 424 -21.73 -20.54 23.86
N LYS A 425 -22.07 -21.70 24.42
CA LYS A 425 -23.18 -21.84 25.39
C LYS A 425 -22.88 -21.22 26.77
N ASP A 426 -21.61 -21.14 27.16
CA ASP A 426 -21.13 -20.46 28.38
C ASP A 426 -19.68 -19.97 28.19
N ALA A 427 -19.53 -18.88 27.43
CA ALA A 427 -18.23 -18.30 27.12
C ALA A 427 -17.39 -17.90 28.36
N PRO A 428 -17.96 -17.29 29.41
CA PRO A 428 -17.21 -16.95 30.62
C PRO A 428 -16.67 -18.17 31.37
N GLU A 429 -17.45 -19.25 31.51
CA GLU A 429 -16.97 -20.49 32.11
C GLU A 429 -15.85 -21.12 31.27
N LEU A 430 -16.03 -21.20 29.94
CA LEU A 430 -14.99 -21.71 29.03
C LEU A 430 -13.69 -20.92 29.15
N ALA A 431 -13.77 -19.58 29.23
CA ALA A 431 -12.61 -18.74 29.44
C ALA A 431 -11.92 -19.03 30.78
N ARG A 432 -12.68 -19.15 31.88
CA ARG A 432 -12.14 -19.50 33.20
C ARG A 432 -11.49 -20.88 33.20
N GLN A 433 -12.10 -21.86 32.56
CA GLN A 433 -11.54 -23.21 32.42
C GLN A 433 -10.26 -23.23 31.59
N ALA A 434 -10.20 -22.46 30.51
CA ALA A 434 -9.01 -22.31 29.68
C ALA A 434 -7.85 -21.71 30.49
N VAL A 435 -8.11 -20.62 31.22
CA VAL A 435 -7.12 -19.98 32.11
C VAL A 435 -6.67 -20.94 33.22
N ALA A 436 -7.61 -21.63 33.87
CA ALA A 436 -7.29 -22.61 34.91
C ALA A 436 -6.46 -23.78 34.38
N SER A 437 -6.78 -24.29 33.18
CA SER A 437 -6.04 -25.37 32.53
C SER A 437 -4.63 -24.93 32.14
N ALA A 438 -4.49 -23.72 31.57
CA ALA A 438 -3.19 -23.12 31.27
C ALA A 438 -2.36 -22.85 32.54
N ALA A 439 -3.00 -22.46 33.65
CA ALA A 439 -2.34 -22.29 34.94
C ALA A 439 -1.90 -23.64 35.54
N ALA A 440 -2.71 -24.69 35.38
CA ALA A 440 -2.39 -26.04 35.86
C ALA A 440 -1.22 -26.67 35.07
N THR A 441 -1.09 -26.40 33.77
CA THR A 441 0.04 -26.85 32.94
C THR A 441 1.28 -25.96 33.06
N ARG A 442 1.15 -24.75 33.63
CA ARG A 442 2.24 -23.78 33.84
C ARG A 442 3.41 -24.33 34.68
N GLY A 443 3.17 -25.40 35.46
CA GLY A 443 4.19 -26.08 36.28
C GLY A 443 4.95 -27.22 35.59
N GLN A 444 4.54 -27.68 34.41
CA GLN A 444 5.19 -28.82 33.73
C GLN A 444 6.39 -28.42 32.84
N LEU A 445 6.57 -27.12 32.57
CA LEU A 445 7.64 -26.60 31.71
C LEU A 445 8.55 -25.64 32.48
N LEU A 446 9.26 -26.10 33.50
CA LEU A 446 10.40 -25.36 34.06
C LEU A 446 11.69 -25.69 33.28
N GLY A 447 11.66 -25.47 31.97
CA GLY A 447 12.86 -25.43 31.15
C GLY A 447 13.50 -24.02 31.18
N PRO A 448 14.81 -23.88 30.93
CA PRO A 448 15.48 -22.57 30.92
C PRO A 448 14.83 -21.52 30.02
N ALA A 449 14.24 -21.94 28.88
CA ALA A 449 13.55 -21.06 27.95
C ALA A 449 12.25 -20.46 28.51
N GLN A 450 11.45 -21.25 29.25
CA GLN A 450 10.22 -20.76 29.88
C GLN A 450 10.54 -19.82 31.04
N ALA A 451 11.58 -20.12 31.82
CA ALA A 451 12.05 -19.21 32.87
C ALA A 451 12.51 -17.88 32.27
N LEU A 452 13.26 -17.91 31.16
CA LEU A 452 13.69 -16.71 30.44
C LEU A 452 12.48 -15.91 29.93
N SER A 453 11.51 -16.56 29.28
CA SER A 453 10.29 -15.90 28.81
C SER A 453 9.49 -15.26 29.96
N ASN A 454 9.29 -15.97 31.07
CA ASN A 454 8.58 -15.44 32.24
C ASN A 454 9.31 -14.25 32.88
N MET A 455 10.65 -14.26 32.91
CA MET A 455 11.44 -13.18 33.49
C MET A 455 11.63 -11.98 32.56
N ARG A 456 11.65 -12.19 31.24
CA ARG A 456 12.07 -11.17 30.26
C ARG A 456 10.97 -10.71 29.32
N CYS A 457 9.95 -11.53 29.10
CA CYS A 457 8.92 -11.32 28.07
C CYS A 457 7.53 -11.20 28.67
N ALA A 458 7.21 -11.96 29.72
CA ALA A 458 5.87 -12.00 30.32
C ALA A 458 5.46 -10.68 31.02
N SER A 459 6.39 -9.75 31.26
CA SER A 459 6.07 -8.36 31.64
C SER A 459 5.20 -7.64 30.61
N CYS A 460 5.31 -8.02 29.34
CA CYS A 460 4.60 -7.41 28.22
C CYS A 460 3.70 -8.42 27.47
N HIS A 461 4.00 -9.72 27.53
CA HIS A 461 3.31 -10.78 26.78
C HIS A 461 2.68 -11.85 27.69
N HIS A 462 1.77 -11.46 28.58
CA HIS A 462 1.02 -12.42 29.41
C HIS A 462 -0.45 -12.52 28.95
N ASP A 463 -1.11 -13.62 29.33
CA ASP A 463 -2.54 -13.82 29.07
C ASP A 463 -3.39 -13.11 30.16
N GLY A 464 -3.89 -11.90 29.92
CA GLY A 464 -4.89 -11.24 30.81
C GLY A 464 -4.67 -9.75 31.12
N ASN A 465 -4.63 -9.39 32.41
CA ASN A 465 -4.11 -8.10 32.90
C ASN A 465 -2.62 -8.29 33.21
N GLY A 466 -1.77 -7.31 32.85
CA GLY A 466 -0.32 -7.23 33.14
C GLY A 466 0.13 -8.05 34.36
N PRO A 467 1.34 -8.65 34.40
CA PRO A 467 1.84 -9.14 35.68
C PRO A 467 1.68 -8.02 36.69
N THR A 468 1.11 -8.36 37.84
CA THR A 468 0.90 -7.41 38.92
C THR A 468 2.29 -6.98 39.38
N LEU A 469 2.77 -5.87 38.84
CA LEU A 469 4.03 -5.29 39.22
C LEU A 469 3.87 -4.91 40.69
N LEU A 470 4.47 -5.71 41.58
CA LEU A 470 4.59 -5.38 43.00
C LEU A 470 5.56 -4.19 43.09
N GLY A 471 5.04 -3.00 42.81
CA GLY A 471 5.81 -1.80 42.56
C GLY A 471 5.03 -0.77 41.74
N VAL A 472 4.03 -0.17 42.40
CA VAL A 472 3.41 1.14 42.09
C VAL A 472 3.18 1.45 40.61
N ASN A 473 1.99 1.12 40.11
CA ASN A 473 1.41 1.86 38.97
C ASN A 473 -0.10 1.98 39.15
N THR A 474 -0.50 2.86 40.07
CA THR A 474 -1.86 3.41 40.14
C THR A 474 -1.99 4.55 39.14
N PRO A 475 -2.85 4.47 38.11
CA PRO A 475 -3.12 5.59 37.21
C PRO A 475 -3.88 6.68 37.98
N LEU A 476 -3.48 7.94 37.81
CA LEU A 476 -4.32 9.11 38.12
C LEU A 476 -5.45 9.23 37.11
#